data_AF-A0A0B0CV15-F1
#
_entry.id   AF-A0A0B0CV15-F1
#
_cell.length_a   1.000
_cell.length_b   1.000
_cell.length_c   1.000
_cell.angle_alpha   90.00
_cell.angle_beta   90.00
_cell.angle_gamma   90.00
#
_symmetry.space_group_name_H-M   'P 1'
#
loop_
_entity.id
_entity.type
_entity.pdbx_description
1 polymer ?
#
loop_
_entity_poly.entity_id
_entity_poly.type
_entity_poly.pdbx_seq_one_letter_code
_entity_poly.pdbx_strand_id
1 'polypeptide(L)'
;MYEAESLQLLNAIFDYIVEVFSWGYLWYGIILVAAGLYLSFSKYGQVVLGDPKEKPRFTLFEYASILIAMGVGSTIMRTGMLQWTSVANDPP
;
A
#
# COMPACT_ATOMS: atom_id res chain seq x y z
N MET A 1 -30.41 1.59 19.02
CA MET A 1 -30.53 0.80 20.26
C MET A 1 -29.59 -0.43 20.32
N TYR A 2 -28.87 -0.81 19.25
CA TYR A 2 -27.87 -1.90 19.29
C TYR A 2 -26.46 -1.47 18.88
N GLU A 3 -26.20 -0.15 18.85
CA GLU A 3 -24.94 0.41 18.36
C GLU A 3 -23.74 -0.06 19.21
N ALA A 4 -23.84 0.07 20.53
CA ALA A 4 -22.77 -0.35 21.45
C ALA A 4 -22.46 -1.85 21.37
N GLU A 5 -23.49 -2.70 21.29
CA GLU A 5 -23.32 -4.15 21.19
C GLU A 5 -22.71 -4.56 19.83
N SER A 6 -23.14 -3.89 18.74
CA SER A 6 -22.58 -4.12 17.40
C SER A 6 -21.11 -3.70 17.29
N LEU A 7 -20.71 -2.60 17.93
CA LEU A 7 -19.33 -2.14 17.97
C LEU A 7 -18.42 -3.08 18.77
N GLN A 8 -18.91 -3.58 19.91
CA GLN A 8 -18.15 -4.55 20.71
C GLN A 8 -17.90 -5.85 19.94
N LEU A 9 -18.92 -6.35 19.25
CA LEU A 9 -18.77 -7.54 18.40
C LEU A 9 -17.78 -7.31 17.25
N LEU A 10 -17.88 -6.15 16.57
CA LEU A 10 -16.97 -5.79 15.49
C LEU A 10 -15.52 -5.70 15.97
N ASN A 11 -15.28 -5.04 17.09
CA ASN A 11 -13.94 -4.92 17.66
C ASN A 11 -13.38 -6.28 18.08
N ALA A 12 -14.18 -7.14 18.72
CA ALA A 12 -13.73 -8.48 19.11
C ALA A 12 -13.32 -9.34 17.90
N ILE A 13 -14.07 -9.26 16.80
CA ILE A 13 -13.72 -9.94 15.54
C ILE A 13 -12.45 -9.33 14.93
N PHE A 14 -12.37 -8.00 14.91
CA PHE A 14 -11.21 -7.28 14.38
C PHE A 14 -9.93 -7.64 15.14
N ASP A 15 -9.96 -7.59 16.47
CA ASP A 15 -8.83 -7.89 17.34
C ASP A 15 -8.35 -9.33 17.15
N TYR A 16 -9.27 -10.29 17.04
CA TYR A 16 -8.93 -11.68 16.76
C TYR A 16 -8.24 -11.86 15.40
N ILE A 17 -8.74 -11.19 14.36
CA ILE A 17 -8.12 -11.22 13.02
C ILE A 17 -6.72 -10.60 13.08
N VAL A 18 -6.59 -9.44 13.74
CA VAL A 18 -5.30 -8.76 13.89
C VAL A 18 -4.32 -9.64 14.63
N GLU A 19 -4.69 -10.26 15.74
CA GLU A 19 -3.79 -11.13 16.52
C GLU A 19 -3.25 -12.29 15.67
N VAL A 20 -4.12 -12.96 14.91
CA VAL A 20 -3.76 -14.14 14.12
C VAL A 20 -3.00 -13.78 12.83
N PHE A 21 -3.37 -12.69 12.15
CA PHE A 21 -2.83 -12.34 10.82
C PHE A 21 -1.73 -11.28 10.83
N SER A 22 -1.50 -10.56 11.94
CA SER A 22 -0.49 -9.49 12.02
C SER A 22 0.89 -9.92 11.53
N TRP A 23 1.39 -11.06 12.01
CA TRP A 23 2.73 -11.55 11.64
C TRP A 23 2.82 -11.87 10.14
N GLY A 24 1.78 -12.51 9.58
CA GLY A 24 1.73 -12.88 8.17
C GLY A 24 1.61 -11.66 7.26
N TYR A 25 0.87 -10.64 7.70
CA TYR A 25 0.73 -9.37 6.99
C TYR A 25 2.08 -8.63 6.87
N LEU A 26 2.87 -8.61 7.95
CA LEU A 26 4.21 -8.00 7.94
C LEU A 26 5.16 -8.73 6.97
N TRP A 27 5.24 -10.07 7.05
CA TRP A 27 6.08 -10.86 6.14
C TRP A 27 5.65 -10.73 4.68
N TYR A 28 4.35 -10.71 4.43
CA TYR A 28 3.82 -10.53 3.08
C TYR A 28 4.29 -9.20 2.46
N GLY A 29 4.22 -8.10 3.22
CA GLY A 29 4.73 -6.80 2.77
C GLY A 29 6.22 -6.85 2.44
N ILE A 30 7.03 -7.44 3.31
CA ILE A 30 8.48 -7.60 3.09
C ILE A 30 8.76 -8.42 1.83
N ILE A 31 8.06 -9.54 1.65
CA ILE A 31 8.22 -10.43 0.48
C ILE A 31 7.86 -9.69 -0.81
N LEU A 32 6.78 -8.91 -0.83
CA LEU A 32 6.40 -8.13 -2.02
C LEU A 32 7.44 -7.06 -2.37
N VAL A 33 7.98 -6.36 -1.37
CA VAL A 33 9.05 -5.38 -1.60
C VAL A 33 10.30 -6.07 -2.13
N ALA A 34 10.71 -7.18 -1.50
CA ALA A 34 11.86 -7.97 -1.94
C ALA A 34 11.66 -8.51 -3.37
N ALA A 35 10.47 -9.00 -3.70
CA ALA A 35 10.12 -9.47 -5.04
C ALA A 35 10.16 -8.32 -6.07
N GLY A 36 9.63 -7.15 -5.73
CA GLY A 36 9.70 -5.96 -6.59
C GLY A 36 11.13 -5.51 -6.87
N LEU A 37 11.97 -5.45 -5.83
CA LEU A 37 13.40 -5.14 -5.98
C LEU A 37 14.11 -6.21 -6.81
N TYR A 38 13.85 -7.49 -6.55
CA TYR A 38 14.40 -8.59 -7.33
C TYR A 38 14.01 -8.48 -8.80
N LEU A 39 12.75 -8.22 -9.12
CA LEU A 39 12.31 -8.02 -10.50
C LEU A 39 12.97 -6.80 -11.15
N SER A 40 13.14 -5.70 -10.40
CA SER A 40 13.79 -4.48 -10.91
C SER A 40 15.28 -4.66 -11.21
N PHE A 41 16.02 -5.43 -10.41
CA PHE A 41 17.48 -5.60 -10.57
C PHE A 41 17.88 -6.91 -11.28
N SER A 42 16.97 -7.85 -11.45
CA SER A 42 17.24 -9.12 -12.14
C SER A 42 17.18 -8.96 -13.66
N LYS A 43 17.58 -10.03 -14.36
CA LYS A 43 17.42 -10.19 -15.82
C LYS A 43 15.99 -9.93 -16.32
N TYR A 44 14.99 -10.11 -15.45
CA TYR A 44 13.58 -9.91 -15.81
C TYR A 44 13.20 -8.43 -15.91
N GLY A 45 13.92 -7.52 -15.24
CA GLY A 45 13.66 -6.07 -15.33
C GLY A 45 14.06 -5.46 -16.67
N GLN A 46 14.92 -6.14 -17.44
CA GLN A 46 15.31 -5.72 -18.80
C GLN A 46 14.29 -6.17 -19.86
N VAL A 47 13.32 -7.01 -19.50
CA VAL A 47 12.32 -7.51 -20.44
C VAL A 47 11.27 -6.43 -20.67
N VAL A 48 11.15 -6.00 -21.92
CA VAL A 48 10.12 -5.04 -22.33
C VAL A 48 8.75 -5.73 -22.33
N LEU A 49 7.80 -5.15 -21.61
CA LEU A 49 6.41 -5.60 -21.60
C LEU A 49 5.68 -5.10 -22.85
N GLY A 50 5.84 -5.83 -23.96
CA GLY A 50 5.25 -5.47 -25.26
C GLY A 50 6.18 -5.82 -26.41
N ASP A 51 6.00 -5.17 -27.57
CA ASP A 51 6.95 -5.29 -28.68
C ASP A 51 8.22 -4.48 -28.35
N PRO A 52 9.42 -5.11 -28.30
CA PRO A 52 10.68 -4.41 -28.03
C PRO A 52 11.02 -3.29 -29.04
N LYS A 53 10.38 -3.30 -30.22
CA LYS A 53 10.59 -2.29 -31.27
C LYS A 53 9.63 -1.10 -31.17
N GLU A 54 8.58 -1.20 -30.36
CA GLU A 54 7.61 -0.12 -30.18
C GLU A 54 8.16 0.92 -29.19
N LYS A 55 7.95 2.20 -29.50
CA LYS A 55 8.31 3.28 -28.58
C LYS A 55 7.27 3.37 -27.45
N PRO A 56 7.66 3.76 -26.22
CA PRO A 56 6.72 4.00 -25.15
C PRO A 56 5.63 5.00 -25.57
N ARG A 57 4.37 4.70 -25.23
CA ARG A 57 3.22 5.56 -25.54
C ARG A 57 3.26 6.91 -24.83
N PHE A 58 3.82 6.93 -23.62
CA PHE A 58 3.92 8.11 -22.77
C PHE A 58 5.38 8.47 -22.57
N THR A 59 5.66 9.77 -22.49
CA THR A 59 6.95 10.24 -22.00
C THR A 59 7.13 9.86 -20.53
N LEU A 60 8.37 9.87 -20.05
CA LEU A 60 8.66 9.57 -18.65
C LEU A 60 7.90 10.50 -17.68
N PHE A 61 7.75 11.77 -18.06
CA PHE A 61 7.03 12.77 -17.25
C PHE A 61 5.53 12.50 -17.20
N GLU A 62 4.90 12.19 -18.34
CA GLU A 62 3.48 11.84 -18.39
C GLU A 62 3.20 10.56 -17.59
N TYR A 63 4.06 9.56 -17.73
CA TYR A 63 3.95 8.31 -16.98
C TYR A 63 4.07 8.53 -15.47
N ALA A 64 5.08 9.29 -15.02
CA ALA A 64 5.25 9.62 -13.61
C ALA A 64 4.05 10.42 -13.06
N SER A 65 3.50 11.33 -13.86
CA SER A 65 2.32 12.12 -13.48
C SER A 65 1.08 11.23 -13.30
N ILE A 66 0.88 10.24 -14.17
CA ILE A 66 -0.21 9.25 -14.06
C ILE A 66 -0.06 8.42 -12.78
N LEU A 67 1.16 7.95 -12.47
CA LEU A 67 1.43 7.20 -11.24
C LEU A 67 1.09 8.00 -9.97
N ILE A 68 1.46 9.28 -9.93
CA ILE A 68 1.14 10.17 -8.79
C ILE A 68 -0.37 10.40 -8.70
N ALA A 69 -1.03 10.69 -9.83
CA ALA A 69 -2.48 10.91 -9.86
C ALA A 69 -3.26 9.68 -9.41
N MET A 70 -2.80 8.47 -9.73
CA MET A 70 -3.40 7.23 -9.24
C MET A 70 -3.16 7.02 -7.73
N GLY A 71 -2.02 7.49 -7.21
CA GLY A 71 -1.69 7.35 -5.79
C GLY A 71 -2.48 8.30 -4.88
N VAL A 72 -2.75 9.53 -5.33
CA VAL A 72 -3.39 10.57 -4.51
C VAL A 72 -4.91 10.36 -4.43
N GLY A 73 -5.39 9.81 -3.31
CA GLY A 73 -6.81 9.63 -3.00
C GLY A 73 -7.25 10.30 -1.69
N SER A 74 -8.55 10.34 -1.44
CA SER A 74 -9.15 10.96 -0.24
C SER A 74 -8.62 10.39 1.07
N THR A 75 -8.36 9.08 1.11
CA THR A 75 -7.77 8.40 2.28
C THR A 75 -6.36 8.91 2.60
N ILE A 76 -5.52 9.15 1.59
CA ILE A 76 -4.17 9.71 1.80
C ILE A 76 -4.27 11.15 2.28
N MET A 77 -5.21 11.95 1.74
CA MET A 77 -5.42 13.33 2.21
C MET A 77 -5.80 13.36 3.69
N ARG A 78 -6.77 12.54 4.12
CA ARG A 78 -7.18 12.45 5.53
C ARG A 78 -6.03 11.98 6.43
N THR A 79 -5.42 10.86 6.06
CA THR A 79 -4.40 10.22 6.90
C THR A 79 -3.12 11.06 6.95
N GLY A 80 -2.70 11.66 5.84
CA GLY A 80 -1.54 12.56 5.80
C GLY A 80 -1.72 13.81 6.68
N MET A 81 -2.93 14.34 6.83
CA MET A 81 -3.20 15.47 7.72
C MET A 81 -3.27 15.10 9.20
N LEU A 82 -3.69 13.87 9.53
CA LEU A 82 -4.02 13.48 10.91
C LEU A 82 -3.02 12.51 11.57
N GLN A 83 -2.36 11.65 10.80
CA GLN A 83 -1.54 10.58 11.37
C GLN A 83 -0.33 11.14 12.12
N TRP A 84 0.28 12.21 11.61
CA TRP A 84 1.48 12.79 12.21
C TRP A 84 1.21 13.37 13.60
N THR A 85 0.04 14.00 13.81
CA THR A 85 -0.33 14.54 15.13
C THR A 85 -0.55 13.41 16.12
N SER A 86 -1.18 12.31 15.69
CA SER A 86 -1.38 11.11 16.51
C SER A 86 -0.05 10.56 17.00
N VAL A 87 0.92 10.38 16.09
CA VAL A 87 2.25 9.84 16.43
C VAL A 87 3.07 10.80 17.29
N ALA A 88 2.90 12.12 17.11
CA ALA A 88 3.58 13.12 17.94
C ALA A 88 3.05 13.17 19.38
N ASN A 89 1.75 12.94 19.56
CA ASN A 89 1.10 12.99 20.87
C ASN A 89 1.25 11.68 21.66
N ASP A 90 1.23 10.52 20.97
CA ASP A 90 1.37 9.20 21.57
C ASP A 90 2.35 8.35 20.74
N PRO A 91 3.66 8.47 21.02
CA PRO A 91 4.67 7.72 20.28
C PRO A 91 4.58 6.23 20.63
N PRO A 92 4.81 5.34 19.65
CA PRO A 92 4.76 3.89 19.83
C PRO A 92 5.85 3.34 20.75
#